data_AF-A0A9P9EM26-F1
#
_entry.id   AF-A0A9P9EM26-F1
#
_cell.length_a   1.000
_cell.length_b   1.000
_cell.length_c   1.000
_cell.angle_alpha   90.00
_cell.angle_beta   90.00
_cell.angle_gamma   90.00
#
_symmetry.space_group_name_H-M   'P 1'
#
loop_
_entity.id
_entity.type
_entity.pdbx_description
1 polymer ?
#
loop_
_entity_poly.entity_id
_entity_poly.type
_entity_poly.pdbx_seq_one_letter_code
_entity_poly.pdbx_strand_id
1 'polypeptide(L)'
;PSPFYIVTTSQSAPARNSSALANVSATSLFNPFSADTLRLRLQSTPYGSLPNFTLTSSSQLSSTAYSARNRTYAAFHSVPVQPGGELQLLAAGFEEGEGGLKIKDGYLLGVEEETEGWSICPGDMGERVVRWKGGKDCEGVFLQVVRMPPY
;
A
#
# COMPACT_ATOMS: atom_id res chain seq x y z
N PRO A 1 -12.41 11.03 6.21
CA PRO A 1 -10.97 10.74 5.96
C PRO A 1 -10.49 11.43 4.66
N SER A 2 -9.37 12.16 4.72
CA SER A 2 -8.79 12.78 3.52
C SER A 2 -8.03 11.75 2.69
N PRO A 3 -8.19 11.73 1.35
CA PRO A 3 -7.45 10.81 0.49
C PRO A 3 -5.97 11.14 0.46
N PHE A 4 -5.14 10.12 0.27
CA PHE A 4 -3.69 10.20 0.14
C PHE A 4 -3.17 9.15 -0.85
N TYR A 5 -1.94 9.35 -1.31
CA TYR A 5 -1.17 8.35 -2.05
C TYR A 5 -0.19 7.66 -1.11
N ILE A 6 0.19 6.43 -1.45
CA ILE A 6 1.26 5.72 -0.76
C ILE A 6 2.49 5.71 -1.67
N VAL A 7 3.63 6.07 -1.09
CA VAL A 7 4.94 5.95 -1.73
C VAL A 7 5.86 5.13 -0.84
N THR A 8 6.83 4.46 -1.47
CA THR A 8 7.91 3.80 -0.77
C THR A 8 9.14 4.70 -0.78
N THR A 9 9.94 4.67 0.28
CA THR A 9 11.17 5.46 0.36
C THR A 9 12.15 4.80 1.34
N SER A 10 13.44 5.09 1.20
CA SER A 10 14.47 4.61 2.14
C SER A 10 14.64 5.50 3.38
N GLN A 11 13.90 6.61 3.50
CA GLN A 11 13.97 7.50 4.66
C GLN A 11 12.67 7.50 5.47
N SER A 12 12.81 7.52 6.80
CA SER A 12 11.68 7.68 7.71
C SER A 12 11.21 9.13 7.75
N ALA A 13 12.11 10.11 7.70
CA ALA A 13 11.74 11.52 7.78
C ALA A 13 10.88 11.97 6.57
N PRO A 14 9.88 12.83 6.79
CA PRO A 14 9.06 13.35 5.71
C PRO A 14 9.82 14.40 4.91
N ALA A 15 9.38 14.62 3.67
CA ALA A 15 9.80 15.75 2.87
C ALA A 15 8.60 16.64 2.53
N ARG A 16 8.84 17.94 2.29
CA ARG A 16 7.78 18.87 1.88
C ARG A 16 7.12 18.45 0.56
N ASN A 17 7.91 17.86 -0.34
CA ASN A 17 7.45 17.29 -1.60
C ASN A 17 7.86 15.81 -1.63
N SER A 18 6.95 14.94 -2.06
CA SER A 18 7.22 13.49 -2.14
C SER A 18 8.34 13.17 -3.13
N SER A 19 8.52 13.98 -4.19
CA SER A 19 9.65 13.84 -5.12
C SER A 19 11.02 14.13 -4.49
N ALA A 20 11.06 14.73 -3.30
CA ALA A 20 12.29 15.00 -2.55
C ALA A 20 12.64 13.91 -1.52
N LEU A 21 11.79 12.87 -1.39
CA LEU A 21 12.11 11.70 -0.58
C LEU A 21 13.20 10.86 -1.27
N ALA A 22 14.16 10.36 -0.49
CA ALA A 22 15.21 9.47 -0.99
C ALA A 22 14.64 8.17 -1.57
N ASN A 23 15.12 7.77 -2.75
CA ASN A 23 14.73 6.53 -3.44
C ASN A 23 13.20 6.35 -3.52
N VAL A 24 12.47 7.45 -3.74
CA VAL A 24 11.01 7.41 -3.74
C VAL A 24 10.48 6.62 -4.93
N SER A 25 9.46 5.81 -4.69
CA SER A 25 8.71 5.15 -5.76
C SER A 25 7.22 5.19 -5.45
N ALA A 26 6.42 5.45 -6.48
CA ALA A 26 4.97 5.41 -6.35
C ALA A 26 4.48 3.96 -6.25
N THR A 27 3.31 3.77 -5.64
CA THR A 27 2.68 2.45 -5.52
C THR A 27 1.41 2.35 -6.36
N SER A 28 1.06 1.13 -6.76
CA SER A 28 -0.13 0.83 -7.55
C SER A 28 -0.84 -0.40 -7.01
N LEU A 29 -2.13 -0.53 -7.31
CA LEU A 29 -2.90 -1.75 -7.05
C LEU A 29 -2.70 -2.73 -8.19
N PHE A 30 -2.45 -3.98 -7.85
CA PHE A 30 -2.19 -5.06 -8.79
C PHE A 30 -3.04 -6.29 -8.47
N ASN A 31 -3.62 -6.89 -9.51
CA ASN A 31 -4.40 -8.11 -9.43
C ASN A 31 -3.72 -9.21 -10.26
N PRO A 32 -2.93 -10.12 -9.65
CA PRO A 32 -2.21 -11.14 -10.40
C PRO A 32 -3.10 -12.21 -11.03
N PHE A 33 -4.27 -12.49 -10.45
CA PHE A 33 -5.05 -13.69 -10.79
C PHE A 33 -6.52 -13.42 -11.12
N SER A 34 -6.87 -12.17 -11.47
CA SER A 34 -8.27 -11.74 -11.64
C SER A 34 -9.17 -12.04 -10.43
N ALA A 35 -8.58 -12.09 -9.24
CA ALA A 35 -9.26 -12.40 -7.99
C ALA A 35 -9.88 -11.13 -7.38
N ASP A 36 -10.75 -11.28 -6.36
CA ASP A 36 -11.24 -10.15 -5.55
C ASP A 36 -10.18 -9.64 -4.54
N THR A 37 -8.91 -9.92 -4.79
CA THR A 37 -7.76 -9.52 -3.97
C THR A 37 -6.81 -8.68 -4.79
N LEU A 38 -6.54 -7.47 -4.31
CA LEU A 38 -5.54 -6.56 -4.84
C LEU A 38 -4.33 -6.56 -3.92
N ARG A 39 -3.15 -6.39 -4.50
CA ARG A 39 -1.87 -6.24 -3.80
C ARG A 39 -1.29 -4.88 -4.09
N LEU A 40 -0.52 -4.34 -3.14
CA LEU A 40 0.23 -3.11 -3.36
C LEU A 40 1.59 -3.44 -3.98
N ARG A 41 1.88 -2.88 -5.16
CA ARG A 41 3.16 -3.02 -5.86
C ARG A 41 3.85 -1.67 -6.08
N LEU A 42 5.15 -1.72 -6.34
CA LEU A 42 5.86 -0.59 -6.95
C LEU A 42 5.31 -0.33 -8.34
N GLN A 43 5.13 0.93 -8.68
CA GLN A 43 4.80 1.35 -10.03
C GLN A 43 6.08 1.74 -10.77
N SER A 44 6.36 1.10 -11.91
CA SER A 44 7.42 1.55 -12.81
C SER A 44 7.02 2.82 -13.54
N THR A 45 7.97 3.72 -13.80
CA THR A 45 7.76 4.88 -14.67
C THR A 45 7.58 4.47 -16.14
N PRO A 46 6.78 5.18 -16.95
CA PRO A 46 5.99 6.37 -16.60
C PRO A 46 4.79 6.00 -15.72
N TYR A 47 4.55 6.83 -14.70
CA TYR A 47 3.44 6.58 -13.79
C TYR A 47 2.11 6.79 -14.52
N GLY A 48 1.24 5.77 -14.50
CA GLY A 48 -0.16 5.90 -14.91
C GLY A 48 -1.00 6.58 -13.82
N SER A 49 -2.27 6.18 -13.70
CA SER A 49 -3.12 6.61 -12.58
C SER A 49 -2.67 5.97 -11.28
N LEU A 50 -2.48 6.79 -10.23
CA LEU A 50 -2.15 6.30 -8.90
C LEU A 50 -3.43 6.10 -8.08
N PRO A 51 -3.55 4.98 -7.34
CA PRO A 51 -4.67 4.75 -6.45
C PRO A 51 -4.67 5.79 -5.33
N ASN A 52 -5.85 6.36 -5.06
CA ASN A 52 -6.09 7.10 -3.83
C ASN A 52 -6.49 6.13 -2.73
N PHE A 53 -5.93 6.37 -1.55
CA PHE A 53 -6.21 5.60 -0.36
C PHE A 53 -6.83 6.46 0.72
N THR A 54 -7.59 5.81 1.59
CA THR A 54 -8.04 6.36 2.86
C THR A 54 -7.79 5.33 3.96
N LEU A 55 -7.61 5.79 5.20
CA LEU A 55 -7.60 4.90 6.36
C LEU A 55 -8.98 4.98 7.04
N THR A 56 -9.63 3.84 7.23
CA THR A 56 -10.92 3.75 7.93
C THR A 56 -10.73 3.90 9.44
N SER A 57 -11.82 4.10 10.18
CA SER A 57 -11.80 4.09 11.65
C SER A 57 -11.44 2.73 12.24
N SER A 58 -11.62 1.64 11.47
CA SER A 58 -11.22 0.26 11.81
C SER A 58 -9.77 -0.06 11.45
N SER A 59 -8.92 0.97 11.20
CA SER A 59 -7.51 0.78 10.85
C SER A 59 -7.29 -0.04 9.56
N GLN A 60 -8.23 0.04 8.60
CA GLN A 60 -8.11 -0.60 7.29
C GLN A 60 -7.76 0.44 6.21
N LEU A 61 -6.81 0.10 5.36
CA LEU A 61 -6.51 0.85 4.15
C LEU A 61 -7.60 0.58 3.11
N SER A 62 -8.24 1.63 2.62
CA SER A 62 -9.35 1.56 1.68
C SER A 62 -8.99 2.25 0.37
N SER A 63 -9.36 1.65 -0.76
CA SER A 63 -9.24 2.24 -2.09
C SER A 63 -10.37 1.79 -3.00
N THR A 64 -10.62 2.54 -4.08
CA THR A 64 -11.58 2.18 -5.11
C THR A 64 -10.85 1.69 -6.36
N ALA A 65 -11.20 0.51 -6.83
CA ALA A 65 -10.59 -0.10 -8.00
C ALA A 65 -11.62 -0.87 -8.83
N TYR A 66 -11.27 -1.20 -10.08
CA TYR A 66 -12.14 -1.99 -10.95
C TYR A 66 -12.19 -3.45 -10.48
N SER A 67 -13.38 -3.94 -10.13
CA SER A 67 -13.63 -5.35 -9.84
C SER A 67 -13.99 -6.07 -11.14
N ALA A 68 -13.16 -7.04 -11.54
CA ALA A 68 -13.43 -7.89 -12.70
C ALA A 68 -14.70 -8.74 -12.49
N ARG A 69 -14.96 -9.17 -11.25
CA ARG A 69 -16.12 -9.97 -10.87
C ARG A 69 -17.43 -9.22 -11.08
N ASN A 70 -17.51 -7.99 -10.55
CA ASN A 70 -18.73 -7.17 -10.62
C ASN A 70 -18.77 -6.28 -11.87
N ARG A 71 -17.70 -6.29 -12.68
CA ARG A 71 -17.52 -5.46 -13.88
C ARG A 71 -17.75 -3.97 -13.65
N THR A 72 -17.43 -3.51 -12.44
CA THR A 72 -17.66 -2.14 -11.97
C THR A 72 -16.59 -1.74 -10.97
N TYR A 73 -16.49 -0.44 -10.68
CA TYR A 73 -15.64 0.03 -9.59
C TYR A 73 -16.27 -0.32 -8.25
N ALA A 74 -15.46 -0.88 -7.36
CA ALA A 74 -15.87 -1.28 -6.01
C ALA A 74 -14.84 -0.81 -4.98
N ALA A 75 -15.27 -0.70 -3.73
CA ALA A 75 -14.38 -0.47 -2.61
C ALA A 75 -13.61 -1.75 -2.27
N PHE A 76 -12.33 -1.59 -1.95
CA PHE A 76 -11.45 -2.63 -1.46
C PHE A 76 -10.84 -2.18 -0.14
N HIS A 77 -10.77 -3.09 0.83
CA HIS A 77 -10.29 -2.83 2.18
C HIS A 77 -9.17 -3.78 2.54
N SER A 78 -8.17 -3.28 3.26
CA SER A 78 -7.09 -4.13 3.74
C SER A 78 -7.57 -5.10 4.80
N VAL A 79 -6.93 -6.26 4.81
CA VAL A 79 -7.00 -7.24 5.88
C VAL A 79 -5.81 -7.07 6.83
N PRO A 80 -5.87 -7.61 8.07
CA PRO A 80 -4.72 -7.61 8.98
C PRO A 80 -3.46 -8.15 8.29
N VAL A 81 -2.37 -7.40 8.35
CA VAL A 81 -1.10 -7.78 7.72
C VAL A 81 -0.28 -8.62 8.70
N GLN A 82 -0.02 -9.87 8.35
CA GLN A 82 0.80 -10.79 9.15
C GLN A 82 2.30 -10.67 8.78
N PRO A 83 3.23 -11.02 9.68
CA PRO A 83 4.65 -11.14 9.34
C PRO A 83 4.87 -12.08 8.15
N GLY A 84 5.69 -11.66 7.18
CA GLY A 84 5.89 -12.35 5.91
C GLY A 84 4.73 -12.19 4.91
N GLY A 85 3.64 -11.54 5.30
CA GLY A 85 2.45 -11.32 4.48
C GLY A 85 2.51 -10.04 3.64
N GLU A 86 1.92 -10.10 2.45
CA GLU A 86 1.77 -8.93 1.57
C GLU A 86 0.65 -8.01 2.06
N LEU A 87 0.77 -6.72 1.79
CA LEU A 87 -0.34 -5.80 1.97
C LEU A 87 -1.39 -6.07 0.88
N GLN A 88 -2.51 -6.66 1.32
CA GLN A 88 -3.61 -7.06 0.46
C GLN A 88 -4.87 -6.26 0.77
N LEU A 89 -5.64 -5.94 -0.27
CA LEU A 89 -6.97 -5.36 -0.16
C LEU A 89 -8.00 -6.31 -0.80
N LEU A 90 -9.04 -6.64 -0.06
CA LEU A 90 -10.15 -7.48 -0.51
C LEU A 90 -11.35 -6.62 -0.88
N ALA A 91 -12.15 -7.07 -1.85
CA ALA A 91 -13.41 -6.40 -2.17
C ALA A 91 -14.31 -6.29 -0.92
N ALA A 92 -15.05 -5.19 -0.80
CA ALA A 92 -15.98 -4.98 0.31
C ALA A 92 -16.97 -6.17 0.45
N GLY A 93 -17.15 -6.66 1.68
CA GLY A 93 -17.97 -7.85 1.97
C GLY A 93 -17.19 -9.11 2.39
N PHE A 94 -15.85 -9.06 2.35
CA PHE A 94 -14.99 -10.05 3.01
C PHE A 94 -14.56 -9.51 4.38
N GLU A 95 -14.92 -10.25 5.45
CA GLU A 95 -14.73 -10.03 6.89
C GLU A 95 -14.32 -8.63 7.40
N GLU A 96 -15.22 -8.02 8.18
CA GLU A 96 -14.98 -6.80 8.95
C GLU A 96 -14.13 -7.12 10.19
N GLY A 97 -12.82 -6.87 10.12
CA GLY A 97 -11.91 -6.92 11.25
C GLY A 97 -11.08 -5.63 11.35
N GLU A 98 -10.39 -5.44 12.48
CA GLU A 98 -9.41 -4.35 12.59
C GLU A 98 -8.25 -4.60 11.61
N GLY A 99 -7.99 -3.66 10.70
CA GLY A 99 -6.95 -3.83 9.67
C GLY A 99 -5.52 -3.72 10.20
N GLY A 100 -5.36 -3.23 11.44
CA GLY A 100 -4.07 -3.10 12.11
C GLY A 100 -3.12 -2.08 11.47
N LEU A 101 -3.59 -1.19 10.59
CA LEU A 101 -2.75 -0.15 9.97
C LEU A 101 -2.92 1.19 10.67
N LYS A 102 -1.82 1.89 10.93
CA LYS A 102 -1.82 3.23 11.55
C LYS A 102 -0.95 4.21 10.77
N ILE A 103 -1.33 5.48 10.82
CA ILE A 103 -0.50 6.58 10.32
C ILE A 103 0.18 7.25 11.51
N LYS A 104 1.47 6.97 11.70
CA LYS A 104 2.32 7.57 12.72
C LYS A 104 2.86 8.92 12.24
N ASP A 105 2.90 9.89 13.14
CA ASP A 105 3.36 11.27 12.91
C ASP A 105 2.67 12.00 11.75
N GLY A 106 1.55 11.48 11.27
CA GLY A 106 0.78 12.04 10.16
C GLY A 106 1.30 11.67 8.76
N TYR A 107 2.37 10.89 8.63
CA TYR A 107 2.97 10.55 7.34
C TYR A 107 3.53 9.12 7.21
N LEU A 108 3.81 8.38 8.28
CA LEU A 108 4.33 7.01 8.19
C LEU A 108 3.20 5.99 8.33
N LEU A 109 2.98 5.17 7.31
CA LEU A 109 2.07 4.03 7.42
C LEU A 109 2.82 2.87 8.09
N GLY A 110 2.24 2.31 9.14
CA GLY A 110 2.79 1.20 9.92
C GLY A 110 1.75 0.10 10.17
N VAL A 111 2.22 -1.03 10.70
CA VAL A 111 1.38 -2.09 11.26
C VAL A 111 1.41 -1.94 12.78
N GLU A 112 0.25 -1.73 13.38
CA GLU A 112 0.08 -1.33 14.78
C GLU A 112 0.92 -0.07 15.10
N GLU A 113 1.85 -0.18 16.04
CA GLU A 113 2.75 0.91 16.45
C GLU A 113 4.11 0.90 15.72
N GLU A 114 4.34 -0.13 14.89
CA GLU A 114 5.61 -0.34 14.18
C GLU A 114 5.56 0.24 12.77
N THR A 115 6.49 1.16 12.46
CA THR A 115 6.68 1.71 11.11
C THR A 115 7.87 1.11 10.37
N GLU A 116 8.75 0.41 11.10
CA GLU A 116 9.87 -0.35 10.56
C GLU A 116 9.44 -1.80 10.37
N GLY A 117 9.66 -2.34 9.17
CA GLY A 117 9.26 -3.70 8.82
C GLY A 117 8.67 -3.81 7.42
N TRP A 118 8.27 -2.70 6.80
CA TRP A 118 7.89 -2.71 5.40
C TRP A 118 9.09 -3.05 4.52
N SER A 119 8.80 -3.81 3.47
CA SER A 119 9.82 -4.26 2.53
C SER A 119 9.23 -4.44 1.14
N ILE A 120 10.08 -4.28 0.13
CA ILE A 120 9.77 -4.58 -1.26
C ILE A 120 10.35 -5.95 -1.59
N CYS A 121 9.47 -6.88 -1.94
CA CYS A 121 9.83 -8.26 -2.26
C CYS A 121 9.50 -8.61 -3.71
N PRO A 122 10.16 -9.63 -4.30
CA PRO A 122 9.64 -10.29 -5.49
C PRO A 122 8.23 -10.81 -5.23
N GLY A 123 7.31 -10.53 -6.15
CA GLY A 123 5.93 -10.97 -6.13
C GLY A 123 5.54 -11.72 -7.40
N ASP A 124 4.25 -12.05 -7.50
CA ASP A 124 3.70 -12.75 -8.66
C ASP A 124 3.85 -11.93 -9.95
N MET A 125 3.95 -12.64 -11.08
CA MET A 125 4.12 -12.05 -12.42
C MET A 125 5.37 -11.16 -12.58
N GLY A 126 6.40 -11.34 -11.73
CA GLY A 126 7.63 -10.57 -11.78
C GLY A 126 7.52 -9.17 -11.16
N GLU A 127 6.41 -8.88 -10.49
CA GLU A 127 6.17 -7.60 -9.84
C GLU A 127 6.99 -7.45 -8.55
N ARG A 128 7.11 -6.21 -8.08
CA ARG A 128 7.75 -5.89 -6.80
C ARG A 128 6.66 -5.43 -5.83
N VAL A 129 6.37 -6.24 -4.82
CA VAL A 129 5.21 -6.07 -3.92
C VAL A 129 5.62 -5.64 -2.53
N VAL A 130 4.72 -4.93 -1.85
CA VAL A 130 4.90 -4.48 -0.47
C VAL A 130 4.54 -5.62 0.49
N ARG A 131 5.50 -5.96 1.36
CA ARG A 131 5.38 -7.03 2.35
C ARG A 131 5.80 -6.55 3.74
N TRP A 132 5.11 -7.03 4.77
CA TRP A 132 5.46 -6.77 6.16
C TRP A 132 6.45 -7.83 6.67
N LYS A 133 7.52 -7.39 7.33
CA LYS A 133 8.60 -8.23 7.86
C LYS A 133 9.06 -9.27 6.83
N GLY A 134 9.45 -8.78 5.65
CA GLY A 134 9.89 -9.59 4.51
C GLY A 134 11.16 -10.41 4.80
N GLY A 135 11.44 -11.34 3.88
CA GLY A 135 12.60 -12.25 3.96
C GLY A 135 13.89 -11.65 3.38
N LYS A 136 14.91 -12.51 3.22
CA LYS A 136 16.26 -12.10 2.78
C LYS A 136 16.32 -11.46 1.39
N ASP A 137 15.39 -11.81 0.50
CA ASP A 137 15.34 -11.29 -0.87
C ASP A 137 14.55 -9.98 -0.99
N CYS A 138 14.17 -9.38 0.15
CA CYS A 138 13.39 -8.16 0.23
C CYS A 138 14.25 -6.97 0.64
N GLU A 139 13.91 -5.80 0.11
CA GLU A 139 14.57 -4.54 0.45
C GLU A 139 13.73 -3.78 1.48
N GLY A 140 14.31 -3.41 2.61
CA GLY A 140 13.62 -2.64 3.65
C GLY A 140 13.30 -1.21 3.19
N VAL A 141 12.06 -0.78 3.41
CA VAL A 141 11.57 0.56 3.03
C VAL A 141 10.64 1.11 4.11
N PHE A 142 10.33 2.39 4.00
CA PHE A 142 9.21 3.02 4.69
C PHE A 142 8.07 3.27 3.70
N LEU A 143 6.83 3.13 4.18
CA LEU A 143 5.65 3.59 3.47
C LEU A 143 5.27 4.97 3.99
N GLN A 144 5.26 5.96 3.11
CA GLN A 144 4.79 7.30 3.44
C GLN A 144 3.45 7.60 2.78
N VAL A 145 2.54 8.21 3.54
CA VAL A 145 1.30 8.79 3.02
C VAL A 145 1.57 10.22 2.58
N VAL A 146 1.29 10.51 1.32
CA VAL A 146 1.60 11.81 0.70
C VAL A 146 0.35 12.39 0.03
N ARG A 147 0.24 13.72 0.02
CA ARG A 147 -0.89 14.41 -0.63
C ARG A 147 -0.70 14.61 -2.12
N MET A 148 0.55 14.59 -2.58
CA MET A 148 0.93 14.74 -3.98
C MET A 148 1.84 13.58 -4.38
N PRO A 149 1.65 13.02 -5.58
CA PRO A 149 2.50 11.94 -6.06
C PRO A 149 3.92 12.42 -6.40
N PRO A 150 4.91 11.52 -6.50
CA PRO A 150 6.32 11.88 -6.58
C PRO A 150 6.80 12.23 -8.01
N TYR A 151 6.05 13.03 -8.77
CA TYR A 151 6.39 13.49 -10.12
C TYR A 151 5.84 14.89 -10.43
#